data_AF-A0A8H6REK6-F1
#
_entry.id   AF-A0A8H6REK6-F1
#
_cell.length_a   1.000
_cell.length_b   1.000
_cell.length_c   1.000
_cell.angle_alpha   90.00
_cell.angle_beta   90.00
_cell.angle_gamma   90.00
#
_symmetry.space_group_name_H-M   'P 1'
#
loop_
_entity.id
_entity.type
_entity.pdbx_description
1 polymer ?
#
loop_
_entity_poly.entity_id
_entity_poly.type
_entity_poly.pdbx_seq_one_letter_code
_entity_poly.pdbx_strand_id
1 'polypeptide(L)'
;MVDWLIVSHRVRTFLGSPAGFWPPEPSLLQSCFGFQFSQSCNNTTFQQHTTFDKMASPQEEVNDNLLAIAAYIQEAVDSVVPNDTVQQAGVAHLRIIADRPCEVISLAKEKLGTWPYNNVPFRWRRLFEDASLYLAIHQLKDMAAANSNGNNGHQQSPTLAGCIDNDSLAELVNNLDRAIIISGAPGRKAVFDSVFGYLDRLVAHTHPFDFNPQRLQITRPRALAILFPRVSRYDGPLDFEAFQLAIAPQTPFIMQGTFDHWPARKMWDDVKYLKARSLNGQRLVPVEIGKSYTDAGWSQKLMPFGEFIDTYLLPQRPDAIGYLAQHDLFETLPDLKNDISIPDYCYFDPPQATGAAAQTSGLDGVRPLEQPIINAWLGPAGTKTPLHTDPYHNMLCQVHGYKYVRLYSPNHRAKLYPRGTNEGGINMSNTSSVDIQPFVPPILTSRAETSAKNSEENKASMAVQNVLYPDFGAANYEEVILGPGECLYIPVGWFHYVESLTASFSVSFWFN
;
A
#
# COMPACT_ATOMS: atom_id res chain seq x y z
N MET A 1 -4.85 -10.86 13.01
CA MET A 1 -5.44 -11.87 12.08
C MET A 1 -6.07 -11.22 10.84
N VAL A 2 -6.35 -9.91 10.82
CA VAL A 2 -6.94 -9.20 9.66
C VAL A 2 -5.88 -8.68 8.65
N ASP A 3 -4.71 -8.20 9.10
CA ASP A 3 -3.58 -7.88 8.19
C ASP A 3 -3.01 -9.12 7.46
N TRP A 4 -3.18 -10.30 8.06
CA TRP A 4 -2.65 -11.56 7.54
C TRP A 4 -3.49 -12.17 6.43
N LEU A 5 -4.79 -11.89 6.39
CA LEU A 5 -5.69 -12.39 5.34
C LEU A 5 -5.35 -11.75 3.99
N ILE A 6 -4.96 -10.48 3.99
CA ILE A 6 -4.54 -9.74 2.81
C ILE A 6 -3.13 -10.15 2.36
N VAL A 7 -2.17 -10.32 3.27
CA VAL A 7 -0.81 -10.83 2.92
C VAL A 7 -0.84 -12.28 2.41
N SER A 8 -1.67 -13.14 3.02
CA SER A 8 -1.85 -14.55 2.61
C SER A 8 -2.54 -14.69 1.25
N HIS A 9 -3.54 -13.84 0.94
CA HIS A 9 -4.13 -13.78 -0.41
C HIS A 9 -3.16 -13.20 -1.44
N ARG A 10 -2.42 -12.12 -1.08
CA ARG A 10 -1.41 -11.48 -1.94
C ARG A 10 -0.39 -12.50 -2.45
N VAL A 11 0.18 -13.33 -1.58
CA VAL A 11 1.19 -14.32 -2.01
C VAL A 11 0.58 -15.45 -2.88
N ARG A 12 -0.65 -15.88 -2.62
CA ARG A 12 -1.32 -16.95 -3.39
C ARG A 12 -1.55 -16.58 -4.85
N THR A 13 -1.94 -15.34 -5.14
CA THR A 13 -2.21 -14.88 -6.51
C THR A 13 -0.92 -14.75 -7.33
N PHE A 14 0.22 -14.44 -6.69
CA PHE A 14 1.51 -14.29 -7.37
C PHE A 14 2.28 -15.60 -7.60
N LEU A 15 1.86 -16.71 -6.98
CA LEU A 15 2.48 -18.04 -7.11
C LEU A 15 1.72 -19.01 -8.03
N GLY A 16 0.55 -18.62 -8.56
CA GLY A 16 -0.10 -19.30 -9.69
C GLY A 16 -0.61 -20.73 -9.47
N SER A 17 -1.08 -21.10 -8.28
CA SER A 17 -1.65 -22.44 -8.01
C SER A 17 -3.17 -22.46 -7.80
N PRO A 18 -3.91 -23.47 -8.32
CA PRO A 18 -5.35 -23.62 -8.15
C PRO A 18 -5.74 -24.18 -6.78
N ALA A 19 -6.95 -23.84 -6.33
CA ALA A 19 -7.49 -24.13 -5.01
C ALA A 19 -7.82 -25.62 -4.78
N GLY A 20 -7.50 -26.15 -3.58
CA GLY A 20 -8.14 -27.36 -3.06
C GLY A 20 -7.39 -28.10 -1.95
N PHE A 21 -8.09 -28.29 -0.82
CA PHE A 21 -7.90 -29.27 0.27
C PHE A 21 -6.82 -29.00 1.35
N TRP A 22 -7.24 -28.85 2.63
CA TRP A 22 -6.98 -29.79 3.77
C TRP A 22 -7.52 -29.24 5.14
N PRO A 23 -7.70 -30.09 6.19
CA PRO A 23 -8.52 -29.95 7.40
C PRO A 23 -7.71 -29.43 8.63
N PRO A 24 -8.25 -29.39 9.89
CA PRO A 24 -7.82 -28.44 10.92
C PRO A 24 -6.58 -28.87 11.73
N GLU A 25 -5.86 -27.87 12.24
CA GLU A 25 -4.68 -27.97 13.12
C GLU A 25 -4.99 -28.40 14.56
N PRO A 26 -3.98 -28.87 15.31
CA PRO A 26 -3.82 -28.60 16.73
C PRO A 26 -2.60 -27.71 17.05
N SER A 27 -2.87 -26.82 18.01
CA SER A 27 -2.02 -25.79 18.63
C SER A 27 -0.76 -26.29 19.34
N LEU A 28 0.34 -25.51 19.29
CA LEU A 28 1.38 -25.49 20.35
C LEU A 28 2.05 -24.10 20.49
N LEU A 29 2.12 -23.65 21.74
CA LEU A 29 2.77 -22.45 22.29
C LEU A 29 4.31 -22.63 22.39
N GLN A 30 5.10 -21.55 22.23
CA GLN A 30 6.00 -21.02 23.27
C GLN A 30 6.93 -19.87 22.80
N SER A 31 7.01 -18.86 23.68
CA SER A 31 8.02 -17.83 23.99
C SER A 31 9.41 -17.84 23.32
N CYS A 32 9.98 -16.63 23.07
CA CYS A 32 11.16 -16.12 23.80
C CYS A 32 11.65 -14.72 23.35
N PHE A 33 11.87 -13.86 24.36
CA PHE A 33 12.85 -12.80 24.61
C PHE A 33 13.34 -11.82 23.52
N GLY A 34 13.27 -10.53 23.88
CA GLY A 34 13.86 -9.40 23.16
C GLY A 34 15.32 -9.12 23.51
N PHE A 35 15.97 -8.35 22.63
CA PHE A 35 17.26 -7.71 22.85
C PHE A 35 17.27 -6.34 22.16
N GLN A 36 17.60 -5.31 22.95
CA GLN A 36 17.94 -3.97 22.47
C GLN A 36 19.40 -3.97 21.96
N PHE A 37 19.66 -3.30 20.85
CA PHE A 37 21.01 -2.97 20.41
C PHE A 37 21.19 -1.44 20.31
N SER A 38 22.16 -0.92 21.05
CA SER A 38 22.70 0.43 20.94
C SER A 38 23.72 0.50 19.81
N GLN A 39 23.58 1.43 18.87
CA GLN A 39 24.60 1.71 17.85
C GLN A 39 25.46 2.91 18.26
N SER A 40 26.79 2.71 18.32
CA SER A 40 27.79 3.77 18.36
C SER A 40 28.35 3.99 16.96
N CYS A 41 28.11 5.15 16.37
CA CYS A 41 28.73 5.58 15.11
C CYS A 41 30.17 6.03 15.35
N ASN A 42 31.14 5.43 14.65
CA ASN A 42 32.48 5.98 14.52
C ASN A 42 32.61 6.64 13.14
N ASN A 43 32.81 7.96 13.16
CA ASN A 43 33.23 8.76 12.03
C ASN A 43 34.70 8.49 11.71
N THR A 44 35.01 8.15 10.46
CA THR A 44 36.38 8.19 9.94
C THR A 44 36.46 9.20 8.80
N THR A 45 37.22 10.26 9.05
CA THR A 45 37.47 11.41 8.19
C THR A 45 38.40 11.01 7.03
N PHE A 46 37.99 11.29 5.79
CA PHE A 46 38.85 11.17 4.60
C PHE A 46 39.75 12.41 4.47
N GLN A 47 41.07 12.19 4.45
CA GLN A 47 42.05 13.22 4.07
C GLN A 47 42.13 13.35 2.55
N GLN A 48 41.99 14.58 2.05
CA GLN A 48 42.18 14.92 0.64
C GLN A 48 43.68 14.98 0.30
N HIS A 49 44.11 14.14 -0.64
CA HIS A 49 45.33 14.38 -1.41
C HIS A 49 44.92 14.87 -2.81
N THR A 50 45.29 16.10 -3.12
CA THR A 50 45.08 16.75 -4.41
C THR A 50 46.08 16.23 -5.44
N THR A 51 45.60 15.42 -6.38
CA THR A 51 46.19 15.26 -7.72
C THR A 51 45.19 15.78 -8.73
N PHE A 52 45.68 16.43 -9.79
CA PHE A 52 44.86 16.94 -10.90
C PHE A 52 44.13 15.78 -11.59
N ASP A 53 42.95 15.44 -11.09
CA ASP A 53 42.09 14.43 -11.70
C ASP A 53 41.39 15.02 -12.91
N LYS A 54 41.48 14.30 -14.04
CA LYS A 54 40.53 14.45 -15.14
C LYS A 54 39.14 14.35 -14.54
N MET A 55 38.29 15.36 -14.71
CA MET A 55 36.87 15.23 -14.37
C MET A 55 36.34 14.01 -15.13
N ALA A 56 35.90 12.99 -14.39
CA ALA A 56 35.24 11.82 -14.95
C ALA A 56 34.06 12.29 -15.80
N SER A 57 33.84 11.65 -16.95
CA SER A 57 32.65 11.93 -17.74
C SER A 57 31.40 11.53 -16.95
N PRO A 58 30.23 12.18 -17.18
CA PRO A 58 28.98 11.80 -16.51
C PRO A 58 28.63 10.31 -16.69
N GLN A 59 29.07 9.71 -17.80
CA GLN A 59 28.87 8.31 -18.10
C GLN A 59 29.76 7.38 -17.26
N GLU A 60 31.03 7.74 -17.05
CA GLU A 60 31.93 7.02 -16.14
C GLU A 60 31.40 7.10 -14.70
N GLU A 61 30.92 8.27 -14.26
CA GLU A 61 30.34 8.43 -12.92
C GLU A 61 29.12 7.54 -12.69
N VAL A 62 28.20 7.42 -13.65
CA VAL A 62 27.05 6.52 -13.54
C VAL A 62 27.48 5.06 -13.50
N ASN A 63 28.45 4.66 -14.32
CA ASN A 63 28.97 3.30 -14.34
C ASN A 63 29.64 2.93 -13.01
N ASP A 64 30.46 3.82 -12.46
CA ASP A 64 31.11 3.64 -11.18
C ASP A 64 30.08 3.50 -10.05
N ASN A 65 29.01 4.30 -10.07
CA ASN A 65 27.90 4.16 -9.11
C ASN A 65 27.17 2.82 -9.25
N LEU A 66 26.84 2.36 -10.46
CA LEU A 66 26.20 1.05 -10.68
C LEU A 66 27.08 -0.10 -10.16
N LEU A 67 28.38 -0.04 -10.44
CA LEU A 67 29.35 -1.03 -9.97
C LEU A 67 29.55 -0.96 -8.44
N ALA A 68 29.51 0.24 -7.85
CA ALA A 68 29.58 0.41 -6.40
C ALA A 68 28.35 -0.18 -5.69
N ILE A 69 27.15 -0.01 -6.25
CA ILE A 69 25.94 -0.66 -5.73
C ILE A 69 26.07 -2.18 -5.83
N ALA A 70 26.55 -2.70 -6.96
CA ALA A 70 26.78 -4.13 -7.13
C ALA A 70 27.79 -4.70 -6.12
N ALA A 71 28.87 -3.96 -5.84
CA ALA A 71 29.87 -4.32 -4.84
C ALA A 71 29.30 -4.31 -3.41
N TYR A 72 28.47 -3.31 -3.08
CA TYR A 72 27.76 -3.27 -1.80
C TYR A 72 26.86 -4.49 -1.59
N ILE A 73 26.09 -4.87 -2.63
CA ILE A 73 25.26 -6.08 -2.56
C ILE A 73 26.13 -7.32 -2.41
N GLN A 74 27.22 -7.43 -3.18
CA GLN A 74 28.17 -8.54 -3.12
C GLN A 74 28.75 -8.72 -1.71
N GLU A 75 29.23 -7.64 -1.09
CA GLU A 75 29.73 -7.67 0.29
C GLU A 75 28.66 -8.14 1.27
N ALA A 76 27.43 -7.66 1.11
CA ALA A 76 26.32 -8.09 1.96
C ALA A 76 26.01 -9.58 1.80
N VAL A 77 25.90 -10.11 0.58
CA VAL A 77 25.58 -11.54 0.38
C VAL A 77 26.73 -12.47 0.78
N ASP A 78 27.98 -12.02 0.65
CA ASP A 78 29.17 -12.78 1.05
C ASP A 78 29.42 -12.74 2.56
N SER A 79 28.81 -11.80 3.28
CA SER A 79 28.94 -11.70 4.74
C SER A 79 28.41 -12.98 5.41
N VAL A 80 29.26 -13.67 6.17
CA VAL A 80 28.85 -14.87 6.92
C VAL A 80 27.95 -14.47 8.08
N VAL A 81 26.68 -14.87 8.01
CA VAL A 81 25.73 -14.74 9.12
C VAL A 81 25.68 -16.08 9.87
N PRO A 82 26.10 -16.14 11.15
CA PRO A 82 26.04 -17.37 11.94
C PRO A 82 24.61 -17.93 12.01
N ASN A 83 24.47 -19.23 11.77
CA ASN A 83 23.18 -19.94 11.80
C ASN A 83 22.11 -19.38 10.83
N ASP A 84 22.51 -18.73 9.72
CA ASP A 84 21.55 -18.27 8.72
C ASP A 84 20.75 -19.45 8.16
N THR A 85 19.43 -19.34 8.25
CA THR A 85 18.48 -20.37 7.78
C THR A 85 18.64 -20.68 6.29
N VAL A 86 19.23 -19.78 5.49
CA VAL A 86 19.53 -20.04 4.08
C VAL A 86 20.42 -21.27 3.88
N GLN A 87 21.31 -21.57 4.83
CA GLN A 87 22.20 -22.73 4.79
C GLN A 87 21.44 -24.07 4.79
N GLN A 88 20.23 -24.06 5.34
CA GLN A 88 19.34 -25.23 5.39
C GLN A 88 18.61 -25.47 4.05
N ALA A 89 18.72 -24.57 3.08
CA ALA A 89 18.14 -24.72 1.74
C ALA A 89 18.94 -25.69 0.84
N GLY A 90 20.12 -26.12 1.28
CA GLY A 90 20.94 -27.14 0.62
C GLY A 90 22.14 -26.57 -0.13
N VAL A 91 23.29 -27.24 0.02
CA VAL A 91 24.60 -26.77 -0.47
C VAL A 91 24.66 -26.63 -1.99
N ALA A 92 23.95 -27.47 -2.74
CA ALA A 92 23.97 -27.43 -4.20
C ALA A 92 23.46 -26.10 -4.75
N HIS A 93 22.36 -25.57 -4.20
CA HIS A 93 21.76 -24.31 -4.63
C HIS A 93 22.67 -23.13 -4.27
N LEU A 94 23.27 -23.14 -3.08
CA LEU A 94 24.18 -22.10 -2.61
C LEU A 94 25.48 -22.06 -3.42
N ARG A 95 25.93 -23.18 -3.97
CA ARG A 95 27.13 -23.23 -4.82
C ARG A 95 26.92 -22.59 -6.19
N ILE A 96 25.68 -22.58 -6.69
CA ILE A 96 25.37 -22.06 -8.03
C ILE A 96 24.69 -20.69 -7.99
N ILE A 97 24.33 -20.18 -6.81
CA ILE A 97 23.48 -18.99 -6.67
C ILE A 97 24.10 -17.73 -7.28
N ALA A 98 25.43 -17.59 -7.20
CA ALA A 98 26.15 -16.48 -7.78
C ALA A 98 26.15 -16.55 -9.32
N ASP A 99 26.37 -17.74 -9.89
CA ASP A 99 26.49 -17.89 -11.34
C ASP A 99 25.12 -18.02 -12.04
N ARG A 100 24.13 -18.62 -11.37
CA ARG A 100 22.82 -19.01 -11.93
C ARG A 100 21.66 -18.57 -11.02
N PRO A 101 21.55 -17.28 -10.66
CA PRO A 101 20.55 -16.81 -9.71
C PRO A 101 19.11 -17.06 -10.18
N CYS A 102 18.81 -16.92 -11.48
CA CYS A 102 17.48 -17.14 -12.05
C CYS A 102 16.92 -18.56 -11.80
N GLU A 103 17.79 -19.57 -11.82
CA GLU A 103 17.40 -20.96 -11.57
C GLU A 103 17.11 -21.19 -10.08
N VAL A 104 17.92 -20.58 -9.21
CA VAL A 104 17.71 -20.63 -7.76
C VAL A 104 16.43 -19.88 -7.37
N ILE A 105 16.15 -18.73 -7.99
CA ILE A 105 14.87 -18.01 -7.85
C ILE A 105 13.70 -18.90 -8.25
N SER A 106 13.81 -19.62 -9.37
CA SER A 106 12.75 -20.50 -9.88
C SER A 106 12.45 -21.65 -8.92
N LEU A 107 13.50 -22.31 -8.41
CA LEU A 107 13.39 -23.33 -7.37
C LEU A 107 12.77 -22.76 -6.08
N ALA A 108 13.27 -21.62 -5.61
CA ALA A 108 12.77 -21.01 -4.40
C ALA A 108 11.28 -20.66 -4.53
N LYS A 109 10.84 -20.11 -5.67
CA LYS A 109 9.41 -19.87 -5.96
C LYS A 109 8.57 -21.13 -5.88
N GLU A 110 9.03 -22.23 -6.48
CA GLU A 110 8.35 -23.52 -6.39
C GLU A 110 8.17 -23.92 -4.92
N LYS A 111 9.24 -23.85 -4.11
CA LYS A 111 9.18 -24.20 -2.68
C LYS A 111 8.31 -23.26 -1.87
N LEU A 112 8.30 -21.97 -2.15
CA LEU A 112 7.38 -21.00 -1.52
C LEU A 112 5.92 -21.36 -1.82
N GLY A 113 5.61 -21.85 -3.03
CA GLY A 113 4.27 -22.27 -3.42
C GLY A 113 3.78 -23.58 -2.79
N THR A 114 4.67 -24.36 -2.15
CA THR A 114 4.28 -25.64 -1.51
C THR A 114 3.67 -25.52 -0.13
N TRP A 115 3.61 -24.32 0.46
CA TRP A 115 3.09 -24.08 1.80
C TRP A 115 2.11 -22.92 1.81
N PRO A 116 1.11 -22.91 2.72
CA PRO A 116 0.48 -21.66 3.13
C PRO A 116 1.56 -20.69 3.60
N TYR A 117 1.47 -19.41 3.23
CA TYR A 117 2.57 -18.45 3.46
C TYR A 117 3.07 -18.41 4.91
N ASN A 118 2.15 -18.46 5.89
CA ASN A 118 2.48 -18.46 7.32
C ASN A 118 3.34 -19.65 7.76
N ASN A 119 3.29 -20.74 7.01
CA ASN A 119 3.98 -21.99 7.29
C ASN A 119 5.17 -22.21 6.37
N VAL A 120 5.48 -21.24 5.49
CA VAL A 120 6.66 -21.30 4.62
C VAL A 120 7.93 -21.28 5.47
N PRO A 121 8.79 -22.32 5.36
CA PRO A 121 10.08 -22.32 6.05
C PRO A 121 10.96 -21.12 5.66
N PHE A 122 11.52 -20.43 6.66
CA PHE A 122 12.38 -19.25 6.47
C PHE A 122 13.54 -19.50 5.48
N ARG A 123 14.09 -20.71 5.42
CA ARG A 123 15.16 -21.08 4.47
C ARG A 123 14.81 -20.80 3.01
N TRP A 124 13.55 -20.99 2.61
CA TRP A 124 13.13 -20.77 1.22
C TRP A 124 12.88 -19.29 0.94
N ARG A 125 12.42 -18.55 1.95
CA ARG A 125 12.29 -17.09 1.90
C ARG A 125 13.67 -16.44 1.78
N ARG A 126 14.64 -16.87 2.60
CA ARG A 126 16.03 -16.42 2.54
C ARG A 126 16.73 -16.82 1.23
N LEU A 127 16.48 -18.03 0.71
CA LEU A 127 17.06 -18.45 -0.58
C LEU A 127 16.55 -17.58 -1.74
N PHE A 128 15.25 -17.28 -1.75
CA PHE A 128 14.66 -16.38 -2.74
C PHE A 128 15.27 -14.97 -2.66
N GLU A 129 15.46 -14.48 -1.44
CA GLU A 129 16.06 -13.18 -1.14
C GLU A 129 17.49 -13.07 -1.68
N ASP A 130 18.38 -13.99 -1.27
CA ASP A 130 19.80 -13.95 -1.67
C ASP A 130 19.94 -14.16 -3.19
N ALA A 131 19.15 -15.04 -3.79
CA ALA A 131 19.19 -15.27 -5.24
C ALA A 131 18.74 -14.04 -6.03
N SER A 132 17.76 -13.29 -5.52
CA SER A 132 17.31 -12.03 -6.12
C SER A 132 18.38 -10.93 -6.03
N LEU A 133 19.14 -10.90 -4.93
CA LEU A 133 20.29 -9.99 -4.78
C LEU A 133 21.44 -10.35 -5.74
N TYR A 134 21.76 -11.64 -5.93
CA TYR A 134 22.72 -12.05 -6.96
C TYR A 134 22.25 -11.70 -8.37
N LEU A 135 20.96 -11.83 -8.68
CA LEU A 135 20.42 -11.36 -9.95
C LEU A 135 20.58 -9.84 -10.10
N ALA A 136 20.34 -9.06 -9.04
CA ALA A 136 20.54 -7.62 -9.05
C ALA A 136 22.02 -7.24 -9.32
N ILE A 137 22.98 -8.00 -8.78
CA ILE A 137 24.42 -7.81 -9.09
C ILE A 137 24.68 -7.98 -10.59
N HIS A 138 24.10 -9.01 -11.22
CA HIS A 138 24.25 -9.24 -12.66
C HIS A 138 23.64 -8.09 -13.46
N GLN A 139 22.39 -7.70 -13.15
CA GLN A 139 21.69 -6.60 -13.82
C GLN A 139 22.47 -5.27 -13.72
N LEU A 140 23.00 -4.92 -12.54
CA LEU A 140 23.79 -3.71 -12.34
C LEU A 140 25.10 -3.70 -13.16
N LYS A 141 25.80 -4.84 -13.21
CA LYS A 141 27.03 -4.99 -14.01
C LYS A 141 26.74 -4.89 -15.51
N ASP A 142 25.66 -5.51 -15.97
CA ASP A 142 25.23 -5.46 -17.36
C ASP A 142 24.84 -4.05 -17.77
N MET A 143 24.13 -3.31 -16.90
CA MET A 143 23.80 -1.89 -17.12
C MET A 143 25.05 -1.02 -17.27
N ALA A 144 26.06 -1.20 -16.41
CA ALA A 144 27.32 -0.45 -16.49
C ALA A 144 28.11 -0.77 -17.77
N ALA A 145 28.12 -2.04 -18.18
CA ALA A 145 28.78 -2.48 -19.42
C ALA A 145 28.07 -1.97 -20.67
N ALA A 146 26.73 -2.03 -20.71
CA ALA A 146 25.92 -1.55 -21.83
C ALA A 146 26.08 -0.03 -22.03
N ASN A 147 26.11 0.72 -20.93
CA ASN A 147 26.32 2.16 -20.96
C ASN A 147 27.71 2.51 -21.56
N SER A 148 28.74 1.71 -21.30
CA SER A 148 30.07 1.90 -21.91
C SER A 148 30.11 1.67 -23.44
N ASN A 149 29.21 0.84 -23.98
CA ASN A 149 29.20 0.41 -25.38
C ASN A 149 28.31 1.25 -26.31
N GLY A 150 27.48 2.15 -25.78
CA GLY A 150 26.51 2.97 -26.53
C GLY A 150 27.11 3.97 -27.54
N ASN A 151 28.44 4.00 -27.70
CA ASN A 151 29.13 4.88 -28.65
C ASN A 151 29.30 4.29 -30.07
N ASN A 152 28.84 3.06 -30.32
CA ASN A 152 29.05 2.37 -31.60
C ASN A 152 27.75 1.78 -32.19
N GLY A 153 27.03 2.57 -33.00
CA GLY A 153 26.17 2.03 -34.07
C GLY A 153 24.66 2.25 -33.95
N HIS A 154 24.14 2.89 -34.99
CA HIS A 154 22.75 3.12 -35.43
C HIS A 154 21.55 2.43 -34.72
N GLN A 155 20.52 3.27 -34.51
CA GLN A 155 19.11 2.99 -34.19
C GLN A 155 18.81 2.54 -32.75
N GLN A 156 18.97 3.43 -31.78
CA GLN A 156 18.26 3.36 -30.51
C GLN A 156 17.75 4.75 -30.11
N SER A 157 16.64 4.78 -29.36
CA SER A 157 16.07 5.98 -28.74
C SER A 157 17.17 6.80 -28.08
N PRO A 158 17.11 8.15 -28.11
CA PRO A 158 18.16 8.99 -27.57
C PRO A 158 18.13 8.94 -26.04
N THR A 159 18.73 7.91 -25.43
CA THR A 159 19.17 8.01 -24.06
C THR A 159 20.28 9.06 -24.04
N LEU A 160 20.05 10.15 -23.30
CA LEU A 160 21.07 11.18 -23.12
C LEU A 160 22.35 10.49 -22.59
N ALA A 161 23.53 10.86 -23.10
CA ALA A 161 24.78 10.29 -22.61
C ALA A 161 24.86 10.43 -21.08
N GLY A 162 25.04 9.32 -20.36
CA GLY A 162 25.02 9.30 -18.89
C GLY A 162 23.63 9.11 -18.25
N CYS A 163 22.60 8.70 -18.98
CA CYS A 163 21.31 8.30 -18.39
C CYS A 163 21.19 6.78 -18.25
N ILE A 164 20.48 6.33 -17.22
CA ILE A 164 20.09 4.92 -17.08
C ILE A 164 18.91 4.62 -18.01
N ASP A 165 19.01 3.54 -18.76
CA ASP A 165 17.91 2.98 -19.55
C ASP A 165 16.73 2.57 -18.65
N ASN A 166 15.53 3.04 -19.00
CA ASN A 166 14.33 2.86 -18.19
C ASN A 166 13.87 1.40 -18.14
N ASP A 167 14.07 0.63 -19.20
CA ASP A 167 13.66 -0.78 -19.25
C ASP A 167 14.55 -1.62 -18.33
N SER A 168 15.86 -1.38 -18.38
CA SER A 168 16.83 -2.02 -17.50
C SER A 168 16.59 -1.65 -16.02
N LEU A 169 16.29 -0.38 -15.73
CA LEU A 169 15.90 0.05 -14.39
C LEU A 169 14.60 -0.63 -13.93
N ALA A 170 13.59 -0.70 -14.80
CA ALA A 170 12.33 -1.36 -14.51
C ALA A 170 12.54 -2.84 -14.17
N GLU A 171 13.39 -3.55 -14.92
CA GLU A 171 13.70 -4.96 -14.67
C GLU A 171 14.39 -5.18 -13.32
N LEU A 172 15.39 -4.36 -12.99
CA LEU A 172 16.09 -4.39 -11.71
C LEU A 172 15.14 -4.12 -10.54
N VAL A 173 14.35 -3.04 -10.63
CA VAL A 173 13.39 -2.65 -9.58
C VAL A 173 12.32 -3.73 -9.41
N ASN A 174 11.83 -4.32 -10.50
CA ASN A 174 10.85 -5.41 -10.45
C ASN A 174 11.39 -6.63 -9.71
N ASN A 175 12.64 -7.02 -9.98
CA ASN A 175 13.33 -8.09 -9.27
C ASN A 175 13.42 -7.80 -7.76
N LEU A 176 13.93 -6.62 -7.39
CA LEU A 176 14.11 -6.21 -6.00
C LEU A 176 12.78 -6.10 -5.22
N ASP A 177 11.77 -5.45 -5.79
CA ASP A 177 10.46 -5.32 -5.13
C ASP A 177 9.78 -6.68 -4.98
N ARG A 178 9.84 -7.56 -5.99
CA ARG A 178 9.31 -8.93 -5.87
C ARG A 178 10.05 -9.73 -4.81
N ALA A 179 11.36 -9.55 -4.65
CA ALA A 179 12.13 -10.18 -3.58
C ALA A 179 11.50 -9.85 -2.22
N ILE A 180 11.23 -8.57 -1.95
CA ILE A 180 10.60 -8.12 -0.70
C ILE A 180 9.15 -8.59 -0.60
N ILE A 181 8.32 -8.37 -1.62
CA ILE A 181 6.88 -8.65 -1.57
C ILE A 181 6.60 -10.14 -1.38
N ILE A 182 7.36 -11.00 -2.07
CA ILE A 182 7.15 -12.45 -2.04
C ILE A 182 7.81 -13.06 -0.80
N SER A 183 9.08 -12.73 -0.52
CA SER A 183 9.78 -13.36 0.61
C SER A 183 9.54 -12.65 1.94
N GLY A 184 9.06 -11.41 1.95
CA GLY A 184 9.06 -10.53 3.14
C GLY A 184 10.45 -10.07 3.58
N ALA A 185 11.51 -10.37 2.81
CA ALA A 185 12.90 -10.02 3.08
C ALA A 185 13.37 -10.25 4.53
N PRO A 186 13.22 -11.47 5.09
CA PRO A 186 13.38 -11.72 6.52
C PRO A 186 14.82 -11.56 7.02
N GLY A 187 15.83 -11.52 6.14
CA GLY A 187 17.24 -11.41 6.55
C GLY A 187 17.99 -10.19 6.02
N ARG A 188 17.56 -9.61 4.88
CA ARG A 188 18.31 -8.57 4.15
C ARG A 188 17.47 -7.33 3.85
N LYS A 189 16.33 -7.11 4.51
CA LYS A 189 15.50 -5.89 4.32
C LYS A 189 16.32 -4.60 4.29
N ALA A 190 17.24 -4.42 5.24
CA ALA A 190 18.12 -3.24 5.30
C ALA A 190 19.04 -3.09 4.07
N VAL A 191 19.45 -4.20 3.44
CA VAL A 191 20.25 -4.19 2.20
C VAL A 191 19.39 -3.69 1.06
N PHE A 192 18.16 -4.20 0.89
CA PHE A 192 17.24 -3.70 -0.14
C PHE A 192 16.93 -2.22 0.04
N ASP A 193 16.66 -1.78 1.26
CA ASP A 193 16.36 -0.37 1.57
C ASP A 193 17.54 0.53 1.19
N SER A 194 18.77 0.08 1.48
CA SER A 194 19.98 0.79 1.09
C SER A 194 20.17 0.82 -0.42
N VAL A 195 19.94 -0.31 -1.12
CA VAL A 195 20.01 -0.40 -2.58
C VAL A 195 19.02 0.56 -3.23
N PHE A 196 17.75 0.58 -2.79
CA PHE A 196 16.78 1.54 -3.29
C PHE A 196 17.22 2.98 -3.03
N GLY A 197 17.74 3.29 -1.84
CA GLY A 197 18.27 4.63 -1.56
C GLY A 197 19.46 5.04 -2.44
N TYR A 198 20.35 4.10 -2.81
CA TYR A 198 21.41 4.38 -3.79
C TYR A 198 20.84 4.61 -5.19
N LEU A 199 19.88 3.78 -5.61
CA LEU A 199 19.21 3.93 -6.91
C LEU A 199 18.44 5.24 -7.00
N ASP A 200 17.76 5.68 -5.94
CA ASP A 200 17.01 6.95 -5.91
C ASP A 200 17.96 8.13 -6.14
N ARG A 201 19.12 8.14 -5.48
CA ARG A 201 20.15 9.18 -5.69
C ARG A 201 20.69 9.18 -7.13
N LEU A 202 20.94 7.99 -7.67
CA LEU A 202 21.46 7.84 -9.03
C LEU A 202 20.43 8.26 -10.09
N VAL A 203 19.16 7.87 -9.92
CA VAL A 203 18.06 8.27 -10.80
C VAL A 203 17.81 9.77 -10.72
N ALA A 204 17.84 10.38 -9.52
CA ALA A 204 17.69 11.83 -9.37
C ALA A 204 18.79 12.62 -10.08
N HIS A 205 20.01 12.08 -10.17
CA HIS A 205 21.12 12.69 -10.90
C HIS A 205 20.98 12.55 -12.42
N THR A 206 20.52 11.39 -12.89
CA THR A 206 20.44 11.04 -14.32
C THR A 206 19.15 11.48 -15.00
N HIS A 207 18.08 11.68 -14.23
CA HIS A 207 16.77 12.11 -14.71
C HIS A 207 16.30 13.31 -13.88
N PRO A 208 16.80 14.53 -14.16
CA PRO A 208 16.44 15.71 -13.39
C PRO A 208 14.93 15.94 -13.38
N PHE A 209 14.41 16.28 -12.20
CA PHE A 209 12.98 16.52 -12.04
C PHE A 209 12.51 17.73 -12.87
N ASP A 210 11.55 17.51 -13.76
CA ASP A 210 10.88 18.59 -14.49
C ASP A 210 9.93 19.35 -13.55
N PHE A 211 10.27 20.61 -13.27
CA PHE A 211 9.50 21.49 -12.39
C PHE A 211 8.12 21.89 -12.91
N ASN A 212 7.70 21.44 -14.10
CA ASN A 212 6.35 21.70 -14.59
C ASN A 212 5.35 20.66 -14.04
N PRO A 213 4.54 20.99 -13.01
CA PRO A 213 3.72 20.00 -12.32
C PRO A 213 2.58 19.51 -13.21
N GLN A 214 2.26 18.22 -13.11
CA GLN A 214 1.08 17.63 -13.74
C GLN A 214 0.05 17.31 -12.66
N ARG A 215 -0.82 18.29 -12.36
CA ARG A 215 -1.75 18.19 -11.23
C ARG A 215 -3.03 17.42 -11.56
N LEU A 216 -3.39 16.50 -10.67
CA LEU A 216 -4.69 15.83 -10.64
C LEU A 216 -5.80 16.86 -10.45
N GLN A 217 -6.73 16.90 -11.40
CA GLN A 217 -7.84 17.84 -11.40
C GLN A 217 -8.98 17.29 -10.54
N ILE A 218 -9.46 18.12 -9.60
CA ILE A 218 -10.59 17.79 -8.74
C ILE A 218 -11.64 18.88 -8.82
N THR A 219 -12.89 18.47 -8.71
CA THR A 219 -14.02 19.38 -8.61
C THR A 219 -14.72 19.15 -7.29
N ARG A 220 -14.94 20.23 -6.54
CA ARG A 220 -15.75 20.19 -5.33
C ARG A 220 -17.17 19.66 -5.65
N PRO A 221 -17.61 18.55 -5.04
CA PRO A 221 -18.96 18.06 -5.22
C PRO A 221 -20.00 19.03 -4.65
N ARG A 222 -21.25 18.94 -5.14
CA ARG A 222 -22.36 19.65 -4.51
C ARG A 222 -22.63 19.09 -3.11
N ALA A 223 -23.19 19.93 -2.24
CA ALA A 223 -23.62 19.49 -0.91
C ALA A 223 -24.68 18.38 -1.03
N LEU A 224 -24.61 17.39 -0.14
CA LEU A 224 -25.58 16.30 -0.06
C LEU A 224 -26.97 16.85 0.26
N ALA A 225 -27.97 16.35 -0.46
CA ALA A 225 -29.37 16.40 -0.04
C ALA A 225 -29.56 15.29 1.01
N ILE A 226 -29.58 15.68 2.29
CA ILE A 226 -29.42 14.79 3.45
C ILE A 226 -30.79 14.36 3.97
N LEU A 227 -30.94 13.07 4.25
CA LEU A 227 -32.12 12.50 4.93
C LEU A 227 -31.89 12.28 6.44
N PHE A 228 -30.63 12.16 6.86
CA PHE A 228 -30.21 11.88 8.24
C PHE A 228 -29.14 12.90 8.70
N PRO A 229 -28.81 12.95 10.01
CA PRO A 229 -27.82 13.88 10.54
C PRO A 229 -26.44 13.76 9.85
N ARG A 230 -25.76 14.88 9.70
CA ARG A 230 -24.35 14.89 9.26
C ARG A 230 -23.44 14.48 10.39
N VAL A 231 -22.34 13.83 10.03
CA VAL A 231 -21.19 13.67 10.92
C VAL A 231 -20.80 15.04 11.48
N SER A 232 -20.63 15.11 12.81
CA SER A 232 -20.28 16.36 13.50
C SER A 232 -18.91 16.89 13.05
N ARG A 233 -18.75 18.21 13.01
CA ARG A 233 -17.53 18.87 12.53
C ARG A 233 -16.99 19.83 13.59
N TYR A 234 -15.69 19.73 13.86
CA TYR A 234 -14.94 20.69 14.63
C TYR A 234 -14.20 21.65 13.68
N ASP A 235 -14.25 22.94 14.00
CA ASP A 235 -13.63 24.02 13.22
C ASP A 235 -12.14 24.17 13.55
N GLY A 236 -11.39 23.08 13.46
CA GLY A 236 -9.95 23.05 13.72
C GLY A 236 -9.46 21.75 14.36
N PRO A 237 -8.14 21.65 14.58
CA PRO A 237 -7.57 20.60 15.43
C PRO A 237 -8.05 20.77 16.87
N LEU A 238 -8.26 19.66 17.55
CA LEU A 238 -8.57 19.61 18.98
C LEU A 238 -7.28 19.54 19.79
N ASP A 239 -7.24 20.17 20.96
CA ASP A 239 -6.23 19.81 21.95
C ASP A 239 -6.53 18.42 22.54
N PHE A 240 -5.62 17.93 23.36
CA PHE A 240 -5.70 16.59 23.93
C PHE A 240 -6.90 16.35 24.85
N GLU A 241 -7.28 17.33 25.66
CA GLU A 241 -8.43 17.22 26.55
C GLU A 241 -9.74 17.23 25.74
N ALA A 242 -9.86 18.15 24.79
CA ALA A 242 -11.00 18.24 23.90
C ALA A 242 -11.15 16.98 23.03
N PHE A 243 -10.03 16.42 22.54
CA PHE A 243 -10.04 15.17 21.78
C PHE A 243 -10.51 14.00 22.63
N GLN A 244 -10.02 13.87 23.87
CA GLN A 244 -10.44 12.82 24.79
C GLN A 244 -11.95 12.90 25.09
N LEU A 245 -12.48 14.10 25.30
CA LEU A 245 -13.91 14.31 25.47
C LEU A 245 -14.71 13.97 24.20
N ALA A 246 -14.17 14.29 23.02
CA ALA A 246 -14.81 14.03 21.74
C ALA A 246 -14.88 12.53 21.39
N ILE A 247 -13.88 11.72 21.76
CA ILE A 247 -13.88 10.28 21.48
C ILE A 247 -14.66 9.45 22.52
N ALA A 248 -14.90 9.98 23.72
CA ALA A 248 -15.57 9.26 24.80
C ALA A 248 -16.95 8.67 24.42
N PRO A 249 -17.81 9.35 23.64
CA PRO A 249 -19.07 8.78 23.16
C PRO A 249 -18.92 7.68 22.10
N GLN A 250 -17.71 7.48 21.56
CA GLN A 250 -17.42 6.58 20.45
C GLN A 250 -18.33 6.82 19.23
N THR A 251 -18.49 8.09 18.83
CA THR A 251 -19.24 8.52 17.64
C THR A 251 -18.31 9.16 16.60
N PRO A 252 -18.60 9.04 15.30
CA PRO A 252 -17.81 9.67 14.26
C PRO A 252 -17.82 11.20 14.36
N PHE A 253 -16.70 11.82 14.04
CA PHE A 253 -16.60 13.27 13.88
C PHE A 253 -15.47 13.64 12.93
N ILE A 254 -15.49 14.87 12.43
CA ILE A 254 -14.47 15.43 11.55
C ILE A 254 -13.72 16.54 12.26
N MET A 255 -12.40 16.54 12.15
CA MET A 255 -11.53 17.66 12.49
C MET A 255 -10.95 18.27 11.22
N GLN A 256 -11.04 19.59 11.11
CA GLN A 256 -10.49 20.33 9.96
C GLN A 256 -9.09 20.85 10.28
N GLY A 257 -8.20 20.82 9.29
CA GLY A 257 -6.88 21.44 9.41
C GLY A 257 -5.87 20.70 10.29
N THR A 258 -6.22 19.51 10.80
CA THR A 258 -5.35 18.66 11.63
C THR A 258 -3.99 18.38 10.99
N PHE A 259 -3.95 18.23 9.67
CA PHE A 259 -2.77 17.83 8.92
C PHE A 259 -2.44 18.79 7.77
N ASP A 260 -2.86 20.06 7.85
CA ASP A 260 -2.59 21.05 6.80
C ASP A 260 -1.10 21.40 6.66
N HIS A 261 -0.30 21.09 7.70
CA HIS A 261 1.15 21.26 7.70
C HIS A 261 1.90 20.18 6.91
N TRP A 262 1.26 19.06 6.54
CA TRP A 262 1.91 17.99 5.78
C TRP A 262 2.38 18.46 4.40
N PRO A 263 3.63 18.20 3.99
CA PRO A 263 4.07 18.39 2.61
C PRO A 263 3.14 17.73 1.59
N ALA A 264 2.56 16.57 1.92
CA ALA A 264 1.62 15.84 1.09
C ALA A 264 0.45 16.72 0.58
N ARG A 265 -0.01 17.69 1.37
CA ARG A 265 -1.10 18.61 1.00
C ARG A 265 -0.81 19.49 -0.21
N LYS A 266 0.48 19.70 -0.53
CA LYS A 266 0.95 20.56 -1.62
C LYS A 266 1.54 19.78 -2.79
N MET A 267 2.02 18.56 -2.52
CA MET A 267 2.85 17.79 -3.43
C MET A 267 2.12 16.61 -4.06
N TRP A 268 1.18 15.97 -3.36
CA TRP A 268 0.57 14.70 -3.82
C TRP A 268 -0.53 14.84 -4.85
N ASP A 269 -0.89 16.07 -5.23
CA ASP A 269 -1.70 16.30 -6.41
C ASP A 269 -0.85 16.31 -7.70
N ASP A 270 0.47 16.46 -7.63
CA ASP A 270 1.37 16.41 -8.78
C ASP A 270 1.81 14.97 -9.07
N VAL A 271 1.35 14.40 -10.19
CA VAL A 271 1.70 13.02 -10.54
C VAL A 271 3.17 12.85 -10.92
N LYS A 272 3.85 13.91 -11.38
CA LYS A 272 5.29 13.84 -11.66
C LYS A 272 6.06 13.68 -10.36
N TYR A 273 5.68 14.43 -9.32
CA TYR A 273 6.24 14.28 -7.99
C TYR A 273 6.06 12.85 -7.47
N LEU A 274 4.83 12.31 -7.56
CA LEU A 274 4.53 10.94 -7.14
C LEU A 274 5.40 9.89 -7.86
N LYS A 275 5.59 10.01 -9.18
CA LYS A 275 6.46 9.12 -9.96
C LYS A 275 7.93 9.28 -9.56
N ALA A 276 8.40 10.51 -9.36
CA ALA A 276 9.79 10.76 -8.98
C ALA A 276 10.14 10.13 -7.64
N ARG A 277 9.20 10.09 -6.67
CA ARG A 277 9.36 9.41 -5.36
C ARG A 277 9.23 7.89 -5.42
N SER A 278 9.20 7.31 -6.61
CA SER A 278 9.04 5.88 -6.80
C SER A 278 9.95 5.37 -7.93
N LEU A 279 11.21 5.82 -7.94
CA LEU A 279 12.18 5.53 -9.02
C LEU A 279 11.57 5.79 -10.42
N ASN A 280 11.07 7.00 -10.65
CA ASN A 280 10.37 7.40 -11.87
C ASN A 280 9.17 6.50 -12.23
N GLY A 281 8.43 6.05 -11.23
CA GLY A 281 7.26 5.18 -11.41
C GLY A 281 7.54 3.68 -11.42
N GLN A 282 8.78 3.23 -11.28
CA GLN A 282 9.14 1.82 -11.46
C GLN A 282 8.85 0.93 -10.24
N ARG A 283 8.72 1.51 -9.04
CA ARG A 283 8.39 0.73 -7.84
C ARG A 283 7.04 0.02 -7.98
N LEU A 284 6.99 -1.24 -7.57
CA LEU A 284 5.80 -2.08 -7.72
C LEU A 284 4.79 -1.86 -6.60
N VAL A 285 3.52 -1.70 -6.97
CA VAL A 285 2.40 -1.54 -6.05
C VAL A 285 1.29 -2.57 -6.34
N PRO A 286 0.59 -3.06 -5.29
CA PRO A 286 -0.59 -3.89 -5.48
C PRO A 286 -1.80 -3.01 -5.83
N VAL A 287 -2.47 -3.35 -6.93
CA VAL A 287 -3.67 -2.65 -7.41
C VAL A 287 -4.81 -3.63 -7.52
N GLU A 288 -5.92 -3.30 -6.87
CA GLU A 288 -7.19 -3.99 -7.06
C GLU A 288 -7.85 -3.53 -8.35
N ILE A 289 -8.22 -4.47 -9.22
CA ILE A 289 -8.86 -4.21 -10.50
C ILE A 289 -10.27 -4.77 -10.45
N GLY A 290 -11.25 -3.91 -10.64
CA GLY A 290 -12.67 -4.26 -10.56
C GLY A 290 -13.49 -3.16 -9.90
N LYS A 291 -14.81 -3.39 -9.79
CA LYS A 291 -15.73 -2.43 -9.16
C LYS A 291 -15.61 -2.41 -7.63
N SER A 292 -15.44 -3.58 -7.02
CA SER A 292 -15.35 -3.78 -5.57
C SER A 292 -14.75 -5.16 -5.25
N TYR A 293 -14.08 -5.32 -4.10
CA TYR A 293 -13.57 -6.62 -3.62
C TYR A 293 -14.65 -7.68 -3.35
N THR A 294 -15.92 -7.28 -3.32
CA THR A 294 -17.04 -8.21 -3.18
C THR A 294 -17.55 -8.76 -4.51
N ASP A 295 -17.04 -8.27 -5.65
CA ASP A 295 -17.56 -8.61 -6.98
C ASP A 295 -16.77 -9.76 -7.62
N ALA A 296 -17.47 -10.60 -8.40
CA ALA A 296 -16.88 -11.77 -9.06
C ALA A 296 -15.78 -11.43 -10.09
N GLY A 297 -15.76 -10.19 -10.61
CA GLY A 297 -14.75 -9.69 -11.54
C GLY A 297 -13.55 -9.03 -10.87
N TRP A 298 -13.45 -9.07 -9.54
CA TRP A 298 -12.34 -8.48 -8.80
C TRP A 298 -11.08 -9.33 -8.93
N SER A 299 -9.96 -8.66 -9.12
CA SER A 299 -8.63 -9.27 -9.11
C SER A 299 -7.62 -8.30 -8.49
N GLN A 300 -6.43 -8.81 -8.17
CA GLN A 300 -5.31 -7.98 -7.73
C GLN A 300 -4.12 -8.22 -8.65
N LYS A 301 -3.50 -7.14 -9.10
CA LYS A 301 -2.31 -7.16 -9.96
C LYS A 301 -1.20 -6.35 -9.30
N LEU A 302 0.03 -6.85 -9.38
CA LEU A 302 1.22 -6.06 -9.06
C LEU A 302 1.68 -5.35 -10.34
N MET A 303 1.86 -4.04 -10.27
CA MET A 303 2.29 -3.22 -11.42
C MET A 303 3.18 -2.06 -10.96
N PRO A 304 4.01 -1.50 -11.86
CA PRO A 304 4.72 -0.25 -11.59
C PRO A 304 3.75 0.87 -11.20
N PHE A 305 4.14 1.68 -10.22
CA PHE A 305 3.33 2.80 -9.74
C PHE A 305 3.04 3.84 -10.83
N GLY A 306 4.01 4.05 -11.74
CA GLY A 306 3.85 4.89 -12.92
C GLY A 306 2.79 4.35 -13.88
N GLU A 307 2.79 3.04 -14.15
CA GLU A 307 1.75 2.37 -14.96
C GLU A 307 0.37 2.57 -14.33
N PHE A 308 0.26 2.42 -13.01
CA PHE A 308 -0.98 2.65 -12.29
C PHE A 308 -1.49 4.10 -12.45
N ILE A 309 -0.61 5.08 -12.29
CA ILE A 309 -0.93 6.51 -12.48
C ILE A 309 -1.44 6.77 -13.90
N ASP A 310 -0.71 6.29 -14.91
CA ASP A 310 -1.01 6.56 -16.32
C ASP A 310 -2.27 5.84 -16.79
N THR A 311 -2.53 4.65 -16.28
CA THR A 311 -3.66 3.81 -16.72
C THR A 311 -4.96 4.16 -15.99
N TYR A 312 -4.89 4.48 -14.69
CA TYR A 312 -6.09 4.58 -13.86
C TYR A 312 -6.34 5.98 -13.29
N LEU A 313 -5.31 6.76 -12.95
CA LEU A 313 -5.48 8.06 -12.28
C LEU A 313 -5.59 9.25 -13.24
N LEU A 314 -4.70 9.31 -14.23
CA LEU A 314 -4.65 10.41 -15.18
C LEU A 314 -5.83 10.45 -16.16
N PRO A 315 -6.27 9.31 -16.74
CA PRO A 315 -7.38 9.33 -17.67
C PRO A 315 -8.63 9.84 -16.98
N GLN A 316 -9.37 10.73 -17.64
CA GLN A 316 -10.66 11.12 -17.09
C GLN A 316 -11.54 9.87 -16.98
N ARG A 317 -11.75 9.12 -18.07
CA ARG A 317 -12.57 7.90 -18.09
C ARG A 317 -11.69 6.68 -18.36
N PRO A 318 -11.09 6.04 -17.33
CA PRO A 318 -10.35 4.80 -17.55
C PRO A 318 -11.31 3.65 -17.93
N ASP A 319 -10.82 2.69 -18.71
CA ASP A 319 -11.61 1.53 -19.18
C ASP A 319 -11.99 0.58 -18.04
N ALA A 320 -11.20 0.60 -16.97
CA ALA A 320 -11.44 -0.15 -15.73
C ALA A 320 -11.09 0.72 -14.52
N ILE A 321 -11.59 0.32 -13.35
CA ILE A 321 -11.22 0.93 -12.08
C ILE A 321 -10.06 0.15 -11.49
N GLY A 322 -8.94 0.84 -11.27
CA GLY A 322 -7.79 0.36 -10.51
C GLY A 322 -7.73 1.10 -9.18
N TYR A 323 -7.63 0.38 -8.08
CA TYR A 323 -7.60 0.95 -6.73
C TYR A 323 -6.41 0.42 -5.94
N LEU A 324 -5.50 1.31 -5.54
CA LEU A 324 -4.48 1.04 -4.54
C LEU A 324 -5.15 1.22 -3.18
N ALA A 325 -5.63 0.12 -2.62
CA ALA A 325 -6.42 0.09 -1.39
C ALA A 325 -5.70 -0.67 -0.28
N GLN A 326 -5.82 -0.15 0.94
CA GLN A 326 -5.40 -0.83 2.17
C GLN A 326 -3.98 -1.42 2.06
N HIS A 327 -3.05 -0.56 1.63
CA HIS A 327 -1.66 -0.92 1.45
C HIS A 327 -0.80 0.03 2.26
N ASP A 328 0.19 -0.53 2.96
CA ASP A 328 1.28 0.24 3.55
C ASP A 328 2.22 0.68 2.42
N LEU A 329 1.74 1.65 1.64
CA LEU A 329 2.48 2.25 0.54
C LEU A 329 3.79 2.87 1.01
N PHE A 330 3.88 3.24 2.29
CA PHE A 330 5.01 3.96 2.86
C PHE A 330 6.18 3.04 3.21
N GLU A 331 5.93 1.75 3.43
CA GLU A 331 6.99 0.73 3.48
C GLU A 331 7.59 0.47 2.09
N THR A 332 6.78 0.57 1.02
CA THR A 332 7.28 0.47 -0.35
C THR A 332 7.94 1.79 -0.79
N LEU A 333 7.32 2.94 -0.51
CA LEU A 333 7.73 4.27 -0.94
C LEU A 333 8.08 5.15 0.28
N PRO A 334 9.25 4.93 0.92
CA PRO A 334 9.61 5.63 2.16
C PRO A 334 9.75 7.14 1.97
N ASP A 335 10.07 7.60 0.75
CA ASP A 335 10.13 9.02 0.43
C ASP A 335 8.77 9.73 0.58
N LEU A 336 7.66 9.04 0.26
CA LEU A 336 6.32 9.59 0.51
C LEU A 336 5.96 9.57 2.01
N LYS A 337 6.57 8.67 2.80
CA LYS A 337 6.37 8.65 4.26
C LYS A 337 6.84 9.96 4.90
N ASN A 338 7.88 10.57 4.34
CA ASN A 338 8.43 11.86 4.81
C ASN A 338 7.47 13.04 4.57
N ASP A 339 6.44 12.87 3.72
CA ASP A 339 5.47 13.92 3.42
C ASP A 339 4.27 13.94 4.38
N ILE A 340 4.20 12.99 5.31
CA ILE A 340 3.13 12.85 6.29
C ILE A 340 3.70 12.70 7.71
N SER A 341 2.82 12.78 8.69
CA SER A 341 3.16 12.46 10.09
C SER A 341 1.99 11.70 10.70
N ILE A 342 2.24 10.86 11.70
CA ILE A 342 1.14 10.23 12.43
C ILE A 342 0.46 11.32 13.27
N PRO A 343 -0.86 11.53 13.17
CA PRO A 343 -1.55 12.47 14.05
C PRO A 343 -1.33 12.08 15.52
N ASP A 344 -0.99 13.05 16.38
CA ASP A 344 -0.71 12.79 17.81
C ASP A 344 -1.87 12.07 18.53
N TYR A 345 -3.09 12.30 18.05
CA TYR A 345 -4.31 11.62 18.50
C TYR A 345 -4.25 10.09 18.42
N CYS A 346 -3.45 9.53 17.51
CA CYS A 346 -3.31 8.08 17.36
C CYS A 346 -2.47 7.43 18.48
N TYR A 347 -1.85 8.22 19.36
CA TYR A 347 -1.12 7.74 20.53
C TYR A 347 -1.94 7.80 21.83
N PHE A 348 -3.24 8.11 21.73
CA PHE A 348 -4.17 7.95 22.83
C PHE A 348 -4.54 6.48 23.03
N ASP A 349 -4.84 6.12 24.27
CA ASP A 349 -5.52 4.87 24.64
C ASP A 349 -7.05 5.14 24.60
N PRO A 350 -7.73 4.87 23.46
CA PRO A 350 -9.15 5.13 23.33
C PRO A 350 -9.96 4.21 24.24
N PRO A 351 -11.20 4.60 24.60
CA PRO A 351 -12.07 3.74 25.40
C PRO A 351 -12.29 2.39 24.71
N GLN A 352 -12.11 1.30 25.46
CA GLN A 352 -12.32 -0.05 24.93
C GLN A 352 -13.73 -0.21 24.33
N ALA A 353 -13.80 -0.92 23.22
CA ALA A 353 -15.08 -1.27 22.59
C ALA A 353 -15.92 -2.11 23.56
N THR A 354 -17.21 -1.77 23.71
CA THR A 354 -18.16 -2.56 24.51
C THR A 354 -19.43 -2.87 23.71
N GLY A 355 -20.20 -3.85 24.16
CA GLY A 355 -21.50 -4.20 23.57
C GLY A 355 -21.43 -4.54 22.07
N ALA A 356 -22.27 -3.91 21.26
CA ALA A 356 -22.36 -4.18 19.83
C ALA A 356 -21.05 -3.88 19.08
N ALA A 357 -20.29 -2.87 19.51
CA ALA A 357 -18.99 -2.54 18.92
C ALA A 357 -18.01 -3.70 19.05
N ALA A 358 -17.87 -4.28 20.25
CA ALA A 358 -16.98 -5.41 20.49
C ALA A 358 -17.36 -6.67 19.67
N GLN A 359 -18.66 -6.89 19.46
CA GLN A 359 -19.17 -8.00 18.64
C GLN A 359 -18.94 -7.78 17.14
N THR A 360 -18.96 -6.53 16.67
CA THR A 360 -18.74 -6.22 15.24
C THR A 360 -17.31 -6.39 14.79
N SER A 361 -16.35 -5.99 15.63
CA SER A 361 -14.92 -5.99 15.27
C SER A 361 -14.28 -7.37 15.41
N GLY A 362 -15.05 -8.41 15.73
CA GLY A 362 -14.54 -9.80 15.86
C GLY A 362 -13.49 -9.94 16.96
N LEU A 363 -13.62 -9.15 18.03
CA LEU A 363 -12.62 -8.99 19.09
C LEU A 363 -12.58 -10.17 20.06
N ASP A 364 -12.16 -11.35 19.62
CA ASP A 364 -11.53 -12.31 20.54
C ASP A 364 -10.08 -11.86 20.76
N GLY A 365 -9.92 -10.66 21.34
CA GLY A 365 -8.65 -9.98 21.61
C GLY A 365 -8.00 -9.33 20.38
N VAL A 366 -8.33 -8.06 20.09
CA VAL A 366 -7.45 -7.26 19.22
C VAL A 366 -6.16 -6.96 19.96
N ARG A 367 -5.04 -7.23 19.27
CA ARG A 367 -3.71 -7.03 19.83
C ARG A 367 -3.48 -5.52 20.01
N PRO A 368 -2.96 -5.07 21.16
CA PRO A 368 -2.43 -3.72 21.30
C PRO A 368 -1.39 -3.44 20.22
N LEU A 369 -1.50 -2.30 19.56
CA LEU A 369 -0.55 -1.85 18.57
C LEU A 369 0.62 -1.15 19.25
N GLU A 370 1.85 -1.53 18.90
CA GLU A 370 3.05 -0.79 19.36
C GLU A 370 3.18 0.57 18.65
N GLN A 371 2.65 0.66 17.42
CA GLN A 371 2.58 1.86 16.60
C GLN A 371 1.31 1.83 15.75
N PRO A 372 0.72 3.00 15.43
CA PRO A 372 -0.41 3.06 14.52
C PRO A 372 -0.09 2.44 13.15
N ILE A 373 -1.03 1.65 12.62
CA ILE A 373 -0.89 1.07 11.27
C ILE A 373 -1.31 2.13 10.26
N ILE A 374 -0.44 2.40 9.29
CA ILE A 374 -0.65 3.42 8.27
C ILE A 374 -1.03 2.74 6.96
N ASN A 375 -2.16 3.14 6.37
CA ASN A 375 -2.58 2.66 5.06
C ASN A 375 -2.83 3.83 4.10
N ALA A 376 -2.40 3.66 2.85
CA ALA A 376 -2.70 4.56 1.75
C ALA A 376 -3.92 4.07 0.97
N TRP A 377 -4.71 5.03 0.47
CA TRP A 377 -5.87 4.81 -0.37
C TRP A 377 -5.80 5.75 -1.56
N LEU A 378 -5.42 5.24 -2.72
CA LEU A 378 -5.22 6.03 -3.94
C LEU A 378 -5.95 5.40 -5.12
N GLY A 379 -6.79 6.19 -5.80
CA GLY A 379 -7.48 5.74 -6.98
C GLY A 379 -8.32 6.83 -7.66
N PRO A 380 -8.87 6.54 -8.85
CA PRO A 380 -9.71 7.47 -9.58
C PRO A 380 -11.08 7.67 -8.92
N ALA A 381 -11.87 8.59 -9.49
CA ALA A 381 -13.29 8.69 -9.17
C ALA A 381 -14.00 7.35 -9.44
N GLY A 382 -14.90 6.96 -8.54
CA GLY A 382 -15.70 5.75 -8.61
C GLY A 382 -15.10 4.54 -7.89
N THR A 383 -13.89 4.63 -7.32
CA THR A 383 -13.38 3.57 -6.43
C THR A 383 -14.25 3.47 -5.19
N LYS A 384 -14.53 2.23 -4.78
CA LYS A 384 -15.47 1.93 -3.70
C LYS A 384 -14.87 0.96 -2.72
N THR A 385 -15.13 1.23 -1.45
CA THR A 385 -14.95 0.28 -0.36
C THR A 385 -16.36 -0.05 0.17
N PRO A 386 -16.86 -1.28 -0.06
CA PRO A 386 -18.11 -1.79 0.49
C PRO A 386 -18.31 -1.49 1.97
N LEU A 387 -19.56 -1.56 2.40
CA LEU A 387 -19.92 -1.34 3.80
C LEU A 387 -19.27 -2.41 4.69
N HIS A 388 -18.34 -2.01 5.55
CA HIS A 388 -17.57 -2.91 6.41
C HIS A 388 -17.16 -2.26 7.73
N THR A 389 -16.61 -3.04 8.65
CA THR A 389 -16.07 -2.61 9.94
C THR A 389 -14.60 -2.99 10.06
N ASP A 390 -13.86 -2.17 10.78
CA ASP A 390 -12.46 -2.38 11.11
C ASP A 390 -12.28 -2.78 12.58
N PRO A 391 -11.20 -3.53 12.90
CA PRO A 391 -10.92 -3.97 14.26
C PRO A 391 -10.30 -2.89 15.17
N TYR A 392 -9.94 -1.72 14.63
CA TYR A 392 -9.27 -0.63 15.34
C TYR A 392 -10.07 0.67 15.23
N HIS A 393 -9.72 1.67 16.06
CA HIS A 393 -10.11 3.05 15.78
C HIS A 393 -9.34 3.55 14.56
N ASN A 394 -9.95 4.44 13.78
CA ASN A 394 -9.36 4.90 12.53
C ASN A 394 -9.42 6.43 12.40
N MET A 395 -8.31 7.04 12.03
CA MET A 395 -8.27 8.43 11.54
C MET A 395 -8.05 8.42 10.03
N LEU A 396 -9.10 8.72 9.26
CA LEU A 396 -9.03 8.84 7.81
C LEU A 396 -8.76 10.28 7.40
N CYS A 397 -7.51 10.58 7.03
CA CYS A 397 -7.06 11.88 6.57
C CYS A 397 -7.19 12.00 5.04
N GLN A 398 -8.02 12.92 4.57
CA GLN A 398 -8.20 13.16 3.14
C GLN A 398 -7.16 14.15 2.61
N VAL A 399 -6.15 13.67 1.89
CA VAL A 399 -5.05 14.51 1.40
C VAL A 399 -5.42 15.21 0.09
N HIS A 400 -5.99 14.47 -0.86
CA HIS A 400 -6.38 14.99 -2.17
C HIS A 400 -7.72 14.39 -2.62
N GLY A 401 -8.55 15.19 -3.31
CA GLY A 401 -9.86 14.75 -3.79
C GLY A 401 -10.95 14.67 -2.72
N TYR A 402 -12.11 14.15 -3.13
CA TYR A 402 -13.30 14.05 -2.28
C TYR A 402 -13.79 12.61 -2.20
N LYS A 403 -14.23 12.22 -1.00
CA LYS A 403 -14.88 10.92 -0.75
C LYS A 403 -16.27 11.12 -0.15
N TYR A 404 -17.24 10.36 -0.63
CA TYR A 404 -18.49 10.16 0.08
C TYR A 404 -18.29 9.04 1.10
N VAL A 405 -18.77 9.26 2.32
CA VAL A 405 -18.72 8.28 3.40
C VAL A 405 -20.10 8.15 4.02
N ARG A 406 -20.58 6.91 4.17
CA ARG A 406 -21.77 6.58 4.95
C ARG A 406 -21.40 5.67 6.12
N LEU A 407 -21.84 6.04 7.33
CA LEU A 407 -21.49 5.42 8.60
C LEU A 407 -22.73 4.89 9.31
N TYR A 408 -22.64 3.68 9.86
CA TYR A 408 -23.69 3.09 10.67
C TYR A 408 -23.13 2.66 12.02
N SER A 409 -23.85 2.99 13.09
CA SER A 409 -23.51 2.56 14.44
C SER A 409 -23.45 1.02 14.54
N PRO A 410 -22.53 0.46 15.35
CA PRO A 410 -22.49 -0.98 15.63
C PRO A 410 -23.83 -1.56 16.09
N ASN A 411 -24.66 -0.74 16.74
CA ASN A 411 -26.02 -1.12 17.18
C ASN A 411 -26.96 -1.51 16.04
N HIS A 412 -26.61 -1.16 14.80
CA HIS A 412 -27.35 -1.55 13.61
C HIS A 412 -26.83 -2.83 12.95
N ARG A 413 -25.77 -3.49 13.47
CA ARG A 413 -25.14 -4.69 12.89
C ARG A 413 -26.15 -5.71 12.32
N ALA A 414 -27.18 -6.06 13.09
CA ALA A 414 -28.18 -7.05 12.67
C ALA A 414 -28.94 -6.65 11.40
N LYS A 415 -29.14 -5.35 11.17
CA LYS A 415 -29.82 -4.78 9.99
C LYS A 415 -28.88 -4.61 8.79
N LEU A 416 -27.58 -4.81 8.98
CA LEU A 416 -26.56 -4.66 7.94
C LEU A 416 -26.13 -6.01 7.34
N TYR A 417 -26.76 -7.11 7.75
CA TYR A 417 -26.57 -8.45 7.20
C TYR A 417 -25.09 -8.81 6.93
N PRO A 418 -24.23 -8.84 7.97
CA PRO A 418 -22.82 -9.15 7.79
C PRO A 418 -22.65 -10.52 7.12
N ARG A 419 -21.63 -10.65 6.27
CA ARG A 419 -21.38 -11.88 5.52
C ARG A 419 -20.92 -13.00 6.47
N GLY A 420 -21.10 -14.24 6.03
CA GLY A 420 -20.55 -15.40 6.74
C GLY A 420 -19.08 -15.66 6.39
N THR A 421 -18.63 -16.85 6.73
CA THR A 421 -17.40 -17.41 6.16
C THR A 421 -17.65 -17.83 4.72
N ASN A 422 -16.79 -17.43 3.79
CA ASN A 422 -16.92 -17.82 2.38
C ASN A 422 -16.49 -19.29 2.15
N GLU A 423 -16.71 -19.81 0.94
CA GLU A 423 -16.34 -21.19 0.56
C GLU A 423 -14.84 -21.50 0.72
N GLY A 424 -13.99 -20.46 0.69
CA GLY A 424 -12.55 -20.55 0.92
C GLY A 424 -12.14 -20.52 2.40
N GLY A 425 -13.09 -20.55 3.33
CA GLY A 425 -12.83 -20.53 4.78
C GLY A 425 -12.50 -19.14 5.34
N ILE A 426 -12.65 -18.07 4.54
CA ILE A 426 -12.34 -16.70 4.95
C ILE A 426 -13.57 -16.08 5.63
N ASN A 427 -13.40 -15.66 6.88
CA ASN A 427 -14.44 -14.96 7.63
C ASN A 427 -14.62 -13.54 7.08
N MET A 428 -15.79 -13.26 6.51
CA MET A 428 -16.16 -11.94 5.96
C MET A 428 -17.21 -11.22 6.82
N SER A 429 -17.39 -11.61 8.08
CA SER A 429 -18.42 -11.07 8.99
C SER A 429 -18.21 -9.65 9.46
N ASN A 430 -17.11 -9.03 9.07
CA ASN A 430 -16.89 -7.60 9.20
C ASN A 430 -17.46 -6.81 8.00
N THR A 431 -17.84 -7.46 6.90
CA THR A 431 -18.36 -6.85 5.67
C THR A 431 -19.86 -7.14 5.50
N SER A 432 -20.65 -6.13 5.12
CA SER A 432 -22.08 -6.27 4.83
C SER A 432 -22.36 -7.06 3.55
N SER A 433 -23.47 -7.79 3.52
CA SER A 433 -24.02 -8.39 2.30
C SER A 433 -24.83 -7.41 1.46
N VAL A 434 -25.27 -6.30 2.05
CA VAL A 434 -26.08 -5.28 1.39
C VAL A 434 -25.20 -4.45 0.45
N ASP A 435 -25.61 -4.33 -0.81
CA ASP A 435 -25.05 -3.32 -1.70
C ASP A 435 -25.79 -2.00 -1.44
N ILE A 436 -25.10 -1.03 -0.84
CA ILE A 436 -25.71 0.24 -0.50
C ILE A 436 -25.75 1.23 -1.67
N GLN A 437 -25.04 0.96 -2.76
CA GLN A 437 -24.91 1.88 -3.89
C GLN A 437 -26.27 2.35 -4.44
N PRO A 438 -27.29 1.48 -4.63
CA PRO A 438 -28.60 1.91 -5.10
C PRO A 438 -29.30 2.89 -4.14
N PHE A 439 -28.91 2.91 -2.86
CA PHE A 439 -29.45 3.76 -1.80
C PHE A 439 -28.61 5.03 -1.55
N VAL A 440 -27.53 5.24 -2.32
CA VAL A 440 -26.73 6.48 -2.24
C VAL A 440 -27.44 7.58 -3.05
N PRO A 441 -27.67 8.77 -2.46
CA PRO A 441 -28.31 9.86 -3.18
C PRO A 441 -27.46 10.27 -4.40
N PRO A 442 -28.06 10.87 -5.45
CA PRO A 442 -27.29 11.33 -6.60
C PRO A 442 -26.29 12.43 -6.20
N ILE A 443 -24.98 12.13 -6.21
CA ILE A 443 -23.93 13.10 -5.88
C ILE A 443 -23.41 13.70 -7.18
N LEU A 444 -23.85 14.93 -7.49
CA LEU A 444 -23.41 15.66 -8.68
C LEU A 444 -22.00 16.21 -8.47
N THR A 445 -21.05 15.69 -9.24
CA THR A 445 -19.73 16.31 -9.48
C THR A 445 -19.76 17.03 -10.85
N SER A 446 -18.75 17.85 -11.19
CA SER A 446 -18.71 18.50 -12.53
C SER A 446 -18.67 17.50 -13.69
N ARG A 447 -18.33 16.26 -13.38
CA ARG A 447 -18.46 15.13 -14.28
C ARG A 447 -19.83 14.52 -14.06
N ALA A 448 -20.81 15.11 -14.73
CA ALA A 448 -22.13 14.52 -14.87
C ALA A 448 -21.98 13.01 -15.15
N GLU A 449 -22.77 12.21 -14.40
CA GLU A 449 -23.02 10.76 -14.55
C GLU A 449 -22.32 9.75 -13.60
N THR A 450 -21.89 10.09 -12.38
CA THR A 450 -21.58 9.01 -11.39
C THR A 450 -22.82 8.43 -10.69
N SER A 451 -24.01 9.02 -10.85
CA SER A 451 -25.22 8.51 -10.17
C SER A 451 -26.53 8.68 -10.97
N ALA A 452 -26.44 9.13 -12.23
CA ALA A 452 -27.61 9.33 -13.09
C ALA A 452 -27.81 8.22 -14.14
N LYS A 453 -26.86 7.28 -14.26
CA LYS A 453 -27.08 6.07 -15.06
C LYS A 453 -28.06 5.17 -14.31
N ASN A 454 -29.30 5.27 -14.78
CA ASN A 454 -30.45 4.39 -14.57
C ASN A 454 -31.11 4.48 -13.19
N SER A 455 -31.94 5.52 -13.00
CA SER A 455 -32.94 5.51 -11.92
C SER A 455 -33.77 4.22 -11.93
N GLU A 456 -33.99 3.61 -13.10
CA GLU A 456 -34.76 2.38 -13.22
C GLU A 456 -33.99 1.13 -12.81
N GLU A 457 -32.71 1.00 -13.18
CA GLU A 457 -31.85 -0.09 -12.67
C GLU A 457 -31.58 0.07 -11.17
N ASN A 458 -31.38 1.30 -10.69
CA ASN A 458 -31.23 1.57 -9.27
C ASN A 458 -32.53 1.23 -8.51
N LYS A 459 -33.71 1.61 -9.02
CA LYS A 459 -35.00 1.18 -8.42
C LYS A 459 -35.15 -0.34 -8.43
N ALA A 460 -34.80 -1.00 -9.52
CA ALA A 460 -34.86 -2.46 -9.61
C ALA A 460 -33.88 -3.11 -8.61
N SER A 461 -32.65 -2.62 -8.53
CA SER A 461 -31.64 -3.09 -7.58
C SER A 461 -32.07 -2.83 -6.13
N MET A 462 -32.59 -1.63 -5.83
CA MET A 462 -33.19 -1.31 -4.52
C MET A 462 -34.34 -2.26 -4.18
N ALA A 463 -35.22 -2.58 -5.13
CA ALA A 463 -36.32 -3.51 -4.90
C ALA A 463 -35.81 -4.92 -4.56
N VAL A 464 -34.79 -5.39 -5.27
CA VAL A 464 -34.13 -6.68 -4.97
C VAL A 464 -33.48 -6.65 -3.59
N GLN A 465 -32.70 -5.60 -3.28
CA GLN A 465 -32.04 -5.43 -1.98
C GLN A 465 -33.06 -5.37 -0.84
N ASN A 466 -34.18 -4.66 -0.99
CA ASN A 466 -35.23 -4.58 0.02
C ASN A 466 -35.93 -5.93 0.28
N VAL A 467 -36.02 -6.80 -0.74
CA VAL A 467 -36.58 -8.15 -0.56
C VAL A 467 -35.58 -9.06 0.17
N LEU A 468 -34.29 -8.98 -0.19
CA LEU A 468 -33.25 -9.80 0.43
C LEU A 468 -32.90 -9.34 1.86
N TYR A 469 -33.00 -8.04 2.12
CA TYR A 469 -32.52 -7.37 3.33
C TYR A 469 -33.60 -6.43 3.91
N PRO A 470 -34.77 -6.97 4.32
CA PRO A 470 -35.95 -6.18 4.66
C PRO A 470 -35.75 -5.19 5.81
N ASP A 471 -34.84 -5.47 6.76
CA ASP A 471 -34.60 -4.62 7.93
C ASP A 471 -33.57 -3.51 7.66
N PHE A 472 -32.89 -3.53 6.51
CA PHE A 472 -31.83 -2.57 6.18
C PHE A 472 -32.36 -1.13 6.15
N GLY A 473 -33.56 -0.92 5.60
CA GLY A 473 -34.19 0.41 5.54
C GLY A 473 -34.47 1.04 6.91
N ALA A 474 -34.47 0.26 7.98
CA ALA A 474 -34.65 0.73 9.35
C ALA A 474 -33.32 1.03 10.08
N ALA A 475 -32.17 0.91 9.42
CA ALA A 475 -30.87 1.26 9.99
C ALA A 475 -30.59 2.75 9.79
N ASN A 476 -30.41 3.48 10.90
CA ASN A 476 -30.03 4.89 10.83
C ASN A 476 -28.55 5.00 10.46
N TYR A 477 -28.20 6.04 9.71
CA TYR A 477 -26.83 6.31 9.29
C TYR A 477 -26.49 7.79 9.42
N GLU A 478 -25.19 8.05 9.40
CA GLU A 478 -24.61 9.37 9.20
C GLU A 478 -23.91 9.40 7.85
N GLU A 479 -23.91 10.54 7.17
CA GLU A 479 -23.23 10.68 5.88
C GLU A 479 -22.48 12.00 5.77
N VAL A 480 -21.40 11.97 4.98
CA VAL A 480 -20.54 13.12 4.76
C VAL A 480 -19.81 13.04 3.43
N ILE A 481 -19.52 14.21 2.86
CA ILE A 481 -18.47 14.36 1.85
C ILE A 481 -17.22 14.81 2.58
N LEU A 482 -16.22 13.95 2.63
CA LEU A 482 -14.90 14.22 3.17
C LEU A 482 -14.04 14.91 2.10
N GLY A 483 -13.58 16.12 2.40
CA GLY A 483 -12.78 16.95 1.50
C GLY A 483 -11.30 17.07 1.90
N PRO A 484 -10.44 17.63 1.03
CA PRO A 484 -9.01 17.78 1.32
C PRO A 484 -8.74 18.60 2.59
N GLY A 485 -7.91 18.08 3.51
CA GLY A 485 -7.59 18.72 4.80
C GLY A 485 -8.54 18.32 5.95
N GLU A 486 -9.55 17.48 5.67
CA GLU A 486 -10.47 16.95 6.68
C GLU A 486 -10.00 15.58 7.18
N CYS A 487 -10.02 15.39 8.50
CA CYS A 487 -9.71 14.13 9.17
C CYS A 487 -11.00 13.56 9.77
N LEU A 488 -11.44 12.40 9.28
CA LEU A 488 -12.59 11.69 9.83
C LEU A 488 -12.12 10.67 10.87
N TYR A 489 -12.59 10.83 12.10
CA TYR A 489 -12.49 9.78 13.12
C TYR A 489 -13.62 8.77 12.94
N ILE A 490 -13.25 7.50 12.78
CA ILE A 490 -14.16 6.36 12.71
C ILE A 490 -13.89 5.50 13.96
N PRO A 491 -14.83 5.44 14.92
CA PRO A 491 -14.67 4.60 16.09
C PRO A 491 -14.70 3.12 15.73
N VAL A 492 -14.00 2.31 16.52
CA VAL A 492 -13.97 0.84 16.35
C VAL A 492 -15.38 0.24 16.23
N GLY A 493 -15.55 -0.71 15.30
CA GLY A 493 -16.82 -1.39 15.07
C GLY A 493 -17.87 -0.61 14.27
N TRP A 494 -17.64 0.66 13.94
CA TRP A 494 -18.55 1.42 13.07
C TRP A 494 -18.48 0.92 11.62
N PHE A 495 -19.65 0.58 11.08
CA PHE A 495 -19.75 0.18 9.69
C PHE A 495 -19.59 1.42 8.82
N HIS A 496 -18.73 1.37 7.81
CA HIS A 496 -18.50 2.48 6.91
C HIS A 496 -18.39 2.01 5.46
N TYR A 497 -19.05 2.77 4.58
CA TYR A 497 -18.93 2.68 3.13
C TYR A 497 -18.23 3.92 2.62
N VAL A 498 -17.35 3.76 1.64
CA VAL A 498 -16.55 4.86 1.08
C VAL A 498 -16.57 4.81 -0.43
N GLU A 499 -16.84 5.94 -1.08
CA GLU A 499 -16.76 6.11 -2.53
C GLU A 499 -15.95 7.36 -2.89
N SER A 500 -14.96 7.23 -3.76
CA SER A 500 -14.20 8.37 -4.26
C SER A 500 -15.02 9.13 -5.30
N LEU A 501 -15.29 10.41 -5.06
CA LEU A 501 -16.08 11.27 -5.96
C LEU A 501 -15.21 11.93 -7.04
N THR A 502 -13.92 12.06 -6.76
CA THR A 502 -12.87 12.52 -7.70
C THR A 502 -11.69 11.55 -7.65
N ALA A 503 -10.65 11.76 -8.47
CA ALA A 503 -9.35 11.18 -8.14
C ALA A 503 -9.00 11.55 -6.69
N SER A 504 -8.59 10.57 -5.90
CA SER A 504 -8.53 10.69 -4.45
C SER A 504 -7.29 10.02 -3.89
N PHE A 505 -6.67 10.68 -2.92
CA PHE A 505 -5.60 10.14 -2.09
C PHE A 505 -5.94 10.40 -0.61
N SER A 506 -6.13 9.35 0.17
CA SER A 506 -6.32 9.42 1.63
C SER A 506 -5.26 8.58 2.34
N VAL A 507 -4.96 8.94 3.59
CA VAL A 507 -4.13 8.15 4.50
C VAL A 507 -4.96 7.82 5.73
N SER A 508 -5.01 6.55 6.11
CA SER A 508 -5.72 6.11 7.31
C SER A 508 -4.75 5.61 8.37
N PHE A 509 -5.02 5.93 9.63
CA PHE A 509 -4.22 5.51 10.77
C PHE A 509 -5.09 4.67 11.69
N TRP A 510 -4.78 3.38 11.81
CA TRP A 510 -5.42 2.48 12.76
C TRP A 510 -4.67 2.50 14.09
N PHE A 511 -5.40 2.69 15.19
CA PHE A 511 -4.84 2.79 16.54
C PHE A 511 -5.80 2.19 17.58
N ASN A 512 -5.27 1.84 18.75
CA ASN A 512 -6.03 1.30 19.88
C ASN A 512 -5.27 1.37 21.20
#